data_AF-A0A2E5Z9C5-F1
#
_entry.id   AF-A0A2E5Z9C5-F1
#
_cell.length_a   1.000
_cell.length_b   1.000
_cell.length_c   1.000
_cell.angle_alpha   90.00
_cell.angle_beta   90.00
_cell.angle_gamma   90.00
#
_symmetry.space_group_name_H-M   'P 1'
#
loop_
_entity.id
_entity.type
_entity.pdbx_description
1 polymer ?
#
loop_
_entity_poly.entity_id
_entity_poly.type
_entity_poly.pdbx_seq_one_letter_code
_entity_poly.pdbx_strand_id
1 'polypeptide(L)'
;VVLDEGQISMHDVYLLHGSEANYSKFPRRALTLRYMPATSLFDRDKARELYEKSGVFDNSESTIFLMSGTNQVAENDFRIRSL
;
A
#
# COMPACT_ATOMS: atom_id res chain seq x y z
N VAL A 1 -0.15 11.20 -15.69
CA VAL A 1 -0.17 9.93 -16.46
C VAL A 1 -1.61 9.62 -16.82
N VAL A 2 -1.88 9.27 -18.08
CA VAL A 2 -3.21 8.85 -18.58
C VAL A 2 -3.13 7.36 -18.88
N LEU A 3 -4.12 6.59 -18.44
CA LEU A 3 -4.17 5.14 -18.55
C LEU A 3 -5.56 4.70 -19.03
N ASP A 4 -5.59 3.69 -19.89
CA ASP A 4 -6.80 2.95 -20.23
C ASP A 4 -7.11 1.87 -19.20
N GLU A 5 -8.31 1.29 -19.28
CA GLU A 5 -8.73 0.18 -18.42
C GLU A 5 -7.72 -0.99 -18.49
N GLY A 6 -7.30 -1.48 -17.33
CA GLY A 6 -6.33 -2.58 -17.21
C GLY A 6 -4.86 -2.17 -17.32
N GLN A 7 -4.55 -0.92 -17.68
CA GLN A 7 -3.17 -0.44 -17.65
C GLN A 7 -2.70 -0.08 -16.24
N ILE A 8 -1.39 -0.17 -16.04
CA ILE A 8 -0.75 0.09 -14.75
C ILE A 8 0.30 1.19 -14.88
N SER A 9 0.47 1.95 -13.80
CA SER A 9 1.61 2.83 -13.60
C SER A 9 2.40 2.34 -12.40
N MET A 10 3.69 2.12 -12.59
CA MET A 10 4.63 1.77 -11.52
C MET A 10 5.49 2.99 -11.23
N HIS A 11 5.61 3.35 -9.96
CA HIS A 11 6.43 4.48 -9.53
C HIS A 11 7.03 4.19 -8.15
N ASP A 12 8.17 4.83 -7.90
CA ASP A 12 8.81 4.82 -6.59
C ASP A 12 7.97 5.57 -5.55
N VAL A 13 8.02 5.14 -4.29
CA VAL A 13 7.23 5.74 -3.20
C VAL A 13 7.62 7.20 -2.91
N TYR A 14 8.85 7.60 -3.23
CA TYR A 14 9.35 8.96 -3.04
C TYR A 14 9.12 9.88 -4.24
N LEU A 15 8.55 9.38 -5.34
CA LEU A 15 8.22 10.21 -6.49
C LEU A 15 7.13 11.22 -6.10
N LEU A 16 7.38 12.51 -6.29
CA LEU A 16 6.34 13.54 -6.16
C LEU A 16 5.29 13.32 -7.26
N HIS A 17 4.03 13.11 -6.86
CA HIS A 17 2.93 12.91 -7.79
C HIS A 17 1.61 13.46 -7.23
N GLY A 18 0.66 13.70 -8.13
CA GLY A 18 -0.68 14.17 -7.82
C GLY A 18 -1.67 13.77 -8.91
N SER A 19 -2.92 14.20 -8.75
CA SER A 19 -3.93 14.04 -9.79
C SER A 19 -4.70 15.33 -10.02
N GLU A 20 -4.91 15.65 -11.29
CA GLU A 20 -5.78 16.74 -11.71
C GLU A 20 -7.22 16.52 -11.23
N ALA A 21 -7.95 17.62 -11.04
CA ALA A 21 -9.36 17.59 -10.69
C ALA A 21 -10.18 16.87 -11.77
N ASN A 22 -11.12 16.01 -11.35
CA ASN A 22 -12.01 15.32 -12.27
C ASN A 22 -13.21 16.22 -12.63
N TYR A 23 -13.21 16.77 -13.84
CA TYR A 23 -14.31 17.58 -14.36
C TYR A 23 -15.36 16.80 -15.17
N SER A 24 -15.18 15.48 -15.31
CA SER A 24 -16.11 14.64 -16.08
C SER A 24 -17.31 14.18 -15.23
N LYS A 25 -18.34 13.65 -15.90
CA LYS A 25 -19.50 13.04 -15.22
C LYS A 25 -19.23 11.61 -14.71
N PHE A 26 -18.06 11.06 -14.97
CA PHE A 26 -17.72 9.67 -14.67
C PHE A 26 -16.68 9.58 -13.56
N PRO A 27 -16.83 8.66 -12.59
CA PRO A 27 -15.83 8.46 -11.56
C PRO A 27 -14.59 7.77 -12.13
N ARG A 28 -13.40 8.25 -11.75
CA ARG A 28 -12.13 7.56 -11.98
C ARG A 28 -11.83 6.66 -10.80
N ARG A 29 -11.62 5.36 -11.04
CA ARG A 29 -11.32 4.36 -10.01
C ARG A 29 -9.98 3.69 -10.31
N ALA A 30 -9.24 3.35 -9.26
CA ALA A 30 -7.97 2.65 -9.37
C ALA A 30 -7.80 1.69 -8.18
N LEU A 31 -6.99 0.65 -8.39
CA LEU A 31 -6.48 -0.21 -7.33
C LEU A 31 -4.99 0.11 -7.15
N THR A 32 -4.61 0.44 -5.92
CA THR A 32 -3.20 0.68 -5.58
C THR A 32 -2.64 -0.52 -4.84
N LEU A 33 -1.53 -1.06 -5.33
CA LEU A 33 -0.76 -2.10 -4.67
C LEU A 33 0.63 -1.54 -4.34
N ARG A 34 1.05 -1.69 -3.08
CA ARG A 34 2.39 -1.28 -2.63
C ARG A 34 3.23 -2.52 -2.41
N TYR A 35 4.38 -2.59 -3.09
CA TYR A 35 5.33 -3.67 -2.97
C TYR A 35 6.56 -3.18 -2.23
N MET A 36 7.04 -3.97 -1.27
CA MET A 36 8.29 -3.76 -0.57
C MET A 36 9.16 -5.01 -0.74
N PRO A 37 10.50 -4.89 -0.81
CA PRO A 37 11.39 -6.03 -0.82
C PRO A 37 11.17 -6.95 0.39
N ALA A 38 11.41 -8.26 0.22
CA ALA A 38 11.29 -9.24 1.32
C ALA A 38 12.33 -9.05 2.44
N THR A 39 13.26 -8.11 2.28
CA THR A 39 14.22 -7.63 3.28
C THR A 39 13.69 -6.48 4.13
N SER A 40 12.50 -5.96 3.83
CA SER A 40 11.87 -4.86 4.59
C SER A 40 10.93 -5.41 5.67
N LEU A 41 11.00 -4.82 6.86
CA LEU A 41 10.05 -5.06 7.95
C LEU A 41 8.78 -4.23 7.75
N PHE A 42 7.61 -4.87 7.81
CA PHE A 42 6.35 -4.18 8.04
C PHE A 42 6.14 -3.99 9.55
N ASP A 43 6.60 -2.85 10.05
CA ASP A 43 6.58 -2.53 11.48
C ASP A 43 5.16 -2.17 11.95
N ARG A 44 4.51 -3.14 12.61
CA ARG A 44 3.13 -3.01 13.09
C ARG A 44 3.01 -2.04 14.28
N ASP A 45 4.03 -1.94 15.12
CA ASP A 45 4.03 -1.01 16.27
C ASP A 45 4.11 0.43 15.76
N LYS A 46 4.96 0.68 14.75
CA LYS A 46 5.04 1.98 14.10
C LYS A 46 3.75 2.33 13.34
N ALA A 47 3.07 1.35 12.75
CA ALA A 47 1.76 1.57 12.13
C ALA A 47 0.70 1.98 13.18
N ARG A 48 0.70 1.35 14.37
CA ARG A 48 -0.16 1.71 15.49
C ARG A 48 0.13 3.12 16.00
N GLU A 49 1.40 3.47 16.18
CA GLU A 49 1.84 4.80 16.61
C GLU A 49 1.38 5.89 15.61
N LEU A 50 1.50 5.64 14.31
CA LEU A 50 1.05 6.56 13.27
C LEU A 50 -0.47 6.77 13.31
N TYR A 51 -1.23 5.69 13.50
CA TYR A 51 -2.68 5.79 13.70
C TYR A 51 -3.02 6.67 14.91
N GLU A 52 -2.44 6.37 16.07
CA GLU A 52 -2.70 7.11 17.30
C GLU A 52 -2.35 8.60 17.19
N LYS A 53 -1.28 8.94 16.46
CA LYS A 53 -0.83 10.32 16.30
C LYS A 53 -1.61 11.13 15.27
N SER A 54 -2.07 10.51 14.18
CA SER A 54 -2.60 11.23 13.01
C SER A 54 -4.05 10.91 12.67
N GLY A 55 -4.65 9.90 13.32
CA GLY A 55 -6.01 9.44 13.04
C GLY A 55 -6.20 8.84 11.65
N VAL A 56 -5.11 8.50 10.96
CA VAL A 56 -5.15 7.76 9.68
C VAL A 56 -5.67 6.35 9.89
N PHE A 57 -5.99 5.62 8.83
CA PHE A 57 -6.41 4.22 8.96
C PHE A 57 -5.33 3.36 9.67
N ASP A 58 -5.74 2.57 10.66
CA ASP A 58 -4.84 1.66 11.38
C ASP A 58 -4.46 0.47 10.50
N ASN A 59 -3.22 0.49 10.02
CA ASN A 59 -2.67 -0.59 9.20
C ASN A 59 -1.94 -1.67 10.04
N SER A 60 -1.86 -1.52 11.37
CA SER A 60 -1.14 -2.47 12.23
C SER A 60 -1.72 -3.89 12.18
N GLU A 61 -3.02 -4.02 11.88
CA GLU A 61 -3.72 -5.31 11.71
C GLU A 61 -3.96 -5.67 10.24
N SER A 62 -3.37 -4.93 9.29
CA SER A 62 -3.50 -5.26 7.88
C SER A 62 -2.80 -6.57 7.52
N THR A 63 -3.43 -7.34 6.63
CA THR A 63 -2.81 -8.53 6.02
C THR A 63 -1.75 -8.08 5.02
N ILE A 64 -0.55 -8.62 5.13
CA ILE A 64 0.51 -8.49 4.13
C ILE A 64 0.71 -9.83 3.42
N PHE A 65 1.12 -9.79 2.15
CA PHE A 65 1.26 -10.98 1.32
C PHE A 65 2.71 -11.11 0.81
N LEU A 66 3.26 -12.32 0.91
CA LEU A 66 4.52 -12.65 0.23
C LEU A 66 4.19 -12.96 -1.24
N MET A 67 4.44 -11.99 -2.11
CA MET A 67 4.05 -12.10 -3.52
C MET A 67 4.99 -13.00 -4.33
N SER A 68 6.28 -13.03 -4.00
CA SER A 68 7.27 -13.91 -4.61
C SER A 68 8.53 -14.02 -3.73
N GLY A 69 9.38 -15.03 -4.00
CA GLY A 69 10.65 -15.22 -3.31
C GLY A 69 10.51 -15.78 -1.89
N THR A 70 11.41 -15.37 -1.00
CA THR A 70 11.48 -15.86 0.39
C THR A 70 11.60 -14.69 1.36
N ASN A 71 10.81 -14.73 2.43
CA ASN A 71 10.88 -13.75 3.51
C ASN A 71 12.27 -13.75 4.17
N GLN A 72 12.88 -12.56 4.27
CA GLN A 72 14.19 -12.37 4.92
C GLN A 72 14.07 -11.70 6.30
N VAL A 73 12.84 -11.43 6.76
CA VAL A 73 12.55 -10.75 8.02
C VAL A 73 11.54 -11.58 8.81
N ALA A 74 12.02 -12.31 9.82
CA ALA A 74 11.23 -13.30 10.56
C ALA A 74 9.96 -12.72 11.20
N GLU A 75 9.97 -11.43 11.52
CA GLU A 75 8.90 -10.69 12.18
C GLU A 75 7.72 -10.38 11.24
N ASN A 76 7.90 -10.46 9.93
CA ASN A 76 6.81 -10.33 8.98
C ASN A 76 5.90 -11.57 9.05
N ASP A 77 4.76 -11.44 9.73
CA ASP A 77 3.71 -12.46 9.72
C ASP A 77 2.75 -12.25 8.53
N PHE A 78 2.75 -13.18 7.59
CA PHE A 78 1.83 -13.19 6.43
C PHE A 78 0.47 -13.82 6.77
N ARG A 79 0.01 -13.66 8.00
CA ARG A 79 -1.27 -14.22 8.44
C ARG A 79 -2.41 -13.46 7.78
N ILE A 80 -3.39 -14.21 7.28
CA ILE A 80 -4.66 -13.62 6.83
C ILE A 80 -5.43 -13.20 8.06
N ARG A 81 -5.73 -11.90 8.16
CA ARG A 81 -6.47 -11.27 9.25
C ARG A 81 -7.87 -10.92 8.74
N SER A 82 -8.90 -11.25 9.53
CA SER A 82 -10.27 -10.84 9.25
C SER A 82 -10.47 -9.37 9.63
N LEU A 83 -11.27 -8.66 8.83
CA LEU A 83 -11.72 -7.30 9.11
C LEU A 83 -12.60 -7.22 10.36
#